data_AF-A0A2P2FUT7-F1
#
_entry.id   AF-A0A2P2FUT7-F1
#
_cell.length_a   1.000
_cell.length_b   1.000
_cell.length_c   1.000
_cell.angle_alpha   90.00
_cell.angle_beta   90.00
_cell.angle_gamma   90.00
#
_symmetry.space_group_name_H-M   'P 1'
#
loop_
_entity.id
_entity.type
_entity.pdbx_description
1 polymer ?
#
loop_
_entity_poly.entity_id
_entity_poly.type
_entity_poly.pdbx_seq_one_letter_code
_entity_poly.pdbx_strand_id
1 'polypeptide(L)'
;MKKKIAALVMAAFSAAVFLAATPASAATEGRFPPYGCNGDRYGILFGEGISLTCFALPRHSETYRVVAHCASGSSYWYTVGHWVPIGFGPSTAECHGALLSSAYVAGYHVDEF
;
A
#
# COMPACT_ATOMS: atom_id res chain seq x y z
N MET A 1 64.90 2.53 -9.87
CA MET A 1 63.70 2.67 -9.00
C MET A 1 62.48 2.09 -9.72
N LYS A 2 61.68 1.27 -9.00
CA LYS A 2 60.26 0.84 -9.20
C LYS A 2 59.75 0.58 -10.64
N LYS A 3 59.72 -0.67 -11.11
CA LYS A 3 58.62 -1.68 -11.04
C LYS A 3 57.31 -1.32 -11.79
N LYS A 4 57.20 -1.94 -12.99
CA LYS A 4 56.05 -2.45 -13.76
C LYS A 4 54.65 -2.08 -13.25
N ILE A 5 53.90 -1.33 -14.06
CA ILE A 5 52.45 -1.12 -13.90
C ILE A 5 51.75 -2.13 -14.81
N ALA A 6 51.17 -3.17 -14.20
CA ALA A 6 50.27 -4.08 -14.86
C ALA A 6 48.85 -3.48 -14.79
N ALA A 7 48.29 -3.14 -15.96
CA ALA A 7 46.90 -2.75 -16.09
C ALA A 7 46.02 -4.02 -16.00
N LEU A 8 45.33 -4.18 -14.88
CA LEU A 8 44.25 -5.15 -14.74
C LEU A 8 42.95 -4.48 -15.23
N VAL A 9 42.64 -4.64 -16.51
CA VAL A 9 41.32 -4.33 -17.07
C VAL A 9 40.63 -5.66 -17.33
N MET A 10 39.85 -6.14 -16.37
CA MET A 10 38.71 -7.03 -16.59
C MET A 10 37.78 -6.93 -15.37
N ALA A 11 36.99 -5.85 -15.31
CA ALA A 11 35.75 -5.88 -14.56
C ALA A 11 34.72 -6.54 -15.50
N ALA A 12 34.66 -7.87 -15.43
CA ALA A 12 33.69 -8.65 -16.17
C ALA A 12 32.29 -8.28 -15.69
N PHE A 13 31.45 -7.94 -16.66
CA PHE A 13 30.00 -7.94 -16.59
C PHE A 13 29.50 -9.23 -15.93
N SER A 14 28.89 -9.11 -14.74
CA SER A 14 27.95 -10.10 -14.25
C SER A 14 26.58 -9.44 -14.18
N ALA A 15 25.86 -9.56 -15.29
CA ALA A 15 24.43 -9.36 -15.36
C ALA A 15 23.70 -10.46 -14.58
N ALA A 16 22.49 -10.15 -14.12
CA ALA A 16 21.53 -11.01 -13.43
C ALA A 16 21.96 -11.36 -11.99
N VAL A 17 21.20 -11.05 -10.95
CA VAL A 17 19.75 -11.20 -10.80
C VAL A 17 19.29 -10.10 -9.84
N PHE A 18 18.70 -9.02 -10.35
CA PHE A 18 17.76 -8.27 -9.53
C PHE A 18 16.52 -9.15 -9.43
N LEU A 19 16.40 -9.87 -8.31
CA LEU A 19 15.12 -10.40 -7.87
C LEU A 19 14.24 -9.17 -7.63
N ALA A 20 13.59 -8.70 -8.69
CA ALA A 20 12.44 -7.83 -8.57
C ALA A 20 11.38 -8.68 -7.87
N ALA A 21 11.43 -8.71 -6.54
CA ALA A 21 10.27 -9.06 -5.75
C ALA A 21 9.23 -7.98 -6.08
N THR A 22 8.38 -8.27 -7.06
CA THR A 22 7.11 -7.58 -7.18
C THR A 22 6.49 -7.65 -5.78
N PRO A 23 6.04 -6.53 -5.18
CA PRO A 23 5.28 -6.64 -3.97
C PRO A 23 4.15 -7.62 -4.29
N ALA A 24 4.07 -8.70 -3.53
CA ALA A 24 2.93 -9.58 -3.57
C ALA A 24 1.77 -8.76 -3.00
N SER A 25 1.17 -7.91 -3.85
CA SER A 25 -0.17 -7.41 -3.65
C SER A 25 -1.04 -8.65 -3.80
N ALA A 26 -1.19 -9.39 -2.70
CA ALA A 26 -2.38 -10.15 -2.47
C ALA A 26 -3.51 -9.11 -2.47
N ALA A 27 -3.97 -8.77 -3.67
CA ALA A 27 -5.29 -8.23 -3.86
C ALA A 27 -6.19 -9.32 -3.31
N THR A 28 -6.50 -9.25 -2.01
CA THR A 28 -7.62 -9.98 -1.48
C THR A 28 -8.78 -9.50 -2.34
N GLU A 29 -9.28 -10.35 -3.24
CA GLU A 29 -10.67 -10.31 -3.74
C GLU A 29 -11.62 -10.56 -2.55
N GLY A 30 -11.31 -9.94 -1.41
CA GLY A 30 -12.08 -9.95 -0.20
C GLY A 30 -13.27 -9.08 -0.48
N ARG A 31 -14.44 -9.66 -0.23
CA ARG A 31 -15.72 -8.96 -0.19
C ARG A 31 -15.52 -7.57 0.41
N PHE A 32 -15.78 -6.56 -0.40
CA PHE A 32 -15.82 -5.18 0.04
C PHE A 32 -17.27 -4.80 0.33
N PRO A 33 -17.57 -4.16 1.47
CA PRO A 33 -16.72 -4.02 2.66
C PRO A 33 -16.54 -5.35 3.42
N PRO A 34 -15.56 -5.45 4.33
CA PRO A 34 -15.36 -6.67 5.12
C PRO A 34 -16.57 -6.92 6.03
N TYR A 35 -16.80 -8.18 6.43
CA TYR A 35 -17.93 -8.53 7.30
C TYR A 35 -17.92 -7.69 8.58
N GLY A 36 -19.08 -7.14 8.94
CA GLY A 36 -19.21 -6.29 10.12
C GLY A 36 -18.79 -4.83 9.91
N CYS A 37 -18.39 -4.46 8.69
CA CYS A 37 -18.11 -3.09 8.31
C CYS A 37 -18.99 -2.63 7.15
N ASN A 38 -19.29 -1.34 7.13
CA ASN A 38 -19.80 -0.62 5.97
C ASN A 38 -18.66 0.22 5.39
N GLY A 39 -18.72 0.53 4.10
CA GLY A 39 -17.78 1.48 3.56
C GLY A 39 -17.88 1.68 2.07
N ASP A 40 -17.18 2.74 1.63
CA ASP A 40 -17.24 3.27 0.28
C ASP A 40 -15.84 3.64 -0.20
N ARG A 41 -15.64 3.54 -1.52
CA ARG A 41 -14.52 4.17 -2.21
C ARG A 41 -15.00 5.47 -2.83
N TYR A 42 -14.17 6.50 -2.82
CA TYR A 42 -14.50 7.81 -3.36
C TYR A 42 -13.34 8.38 -4.16
N GLY A 43 -13.65 9.18 -5.18
CA GLY A 43 -12.65 9.90 -5.96
C GLY A 43 -12.22 11.20 -5.26
N ILE A 44 -10.95 11.54 -5.38
CA ILE A 44 -10.39 12.84 -4.99
C ILE A 44 -9.59 13.41 -6.16
N LEU A 45 -9.18 14.68 -6.07
CA LEU A 45 -8.37 15.29 -7.12
C LEU A 45 -7.02 14.54 -7.23
N PHE A 46 -6.74 13.98 -8.42
CA PHE A 46 -5.57 13.13 -8.68
C PHE A 46 -5.48 11.88 -7.80
N GLY A 47 -6.59 11.34 -7.29
CA GLY A 47 -6.54 10.20 -6.38
C GLY A 47 -7.86 9.49 -6.12
N GLU A 48 -7.80 8.52 -5.22
CA GLU A 48 -8.97 7.84 -4.65
C GLU A 48 -8.78 7.68 -3.14
N GLY A 49 -9.88 7.62 -2.41
CA GLY A 49 -9.91 7.30 -0.99
C GLY A 49 -10.83 6.13 -0.69
N ILE A 50 -10.63 5.56 0.48
CA ILE A 50 -11.48 4.53 1.08
C ILE A 50 -11.92 5.00 2.46
N SER A 51 -13.20 4.78 2.77
CA SER A 51 -13.81 5.06 4.07
C SER A 51 -14.48 3.79 4.57
N LEU A 52 -14.12 3.33 5.77
CA LEU A 52 -14.73 2.15 6.40
C LEU A 52 -15.24 2.51 7.79
N THR A 53 -16.50 2.17 8.07
CA THR A 53 -17.09 2.17 9.42
C THR A 53 -17.35 0.75 9.87
N CYS A 54 -16.66 0.28 10.92
CA CYS A 54 -16.82 -1.06 11.46
C CYS A 54 -17.68 -1.09 12.73
N PHE A 55 -18.60 -2.05 12.80
CA PHE A 55 -19.50 -2.31 13.93
C PHE A 55 -19.24 -3.67 14.60
N ALA A 56 -18.59 -4.58 13.87
CA ALA A 56 -18.12 -5.85 14.39
C ALA A 56 -16.85 -6.25 13.63
N LEU A 57 -15.87 -6.77 14.36
CA LEU A 57 -14.65 -7.35 13.78
C LEU A 57 -14.48 -8.79 14.25
N PRO A 58 -13.76 -9.63 13.47
CA PRO A 58 -13.56 -11.04 13.82
C PRO A 58 -12.85 -11.24 15.15
N ARG A 59 -11.98 -10.31 15.54
CA ARG A 59 -11.36 -10.28 16.87
C ARG A 59 -12.13 -9.30 17.75
N HIS A 60 -12.14 -9.55 19.06
CA HIS A 60 -12.70 -8.66 20.08
C HIS A 60 -11.81 -7.41 20.27
N SER A 61 -11.51 -6.71 19.18
CA SER A 61 -10.76 -5.47 19.17
C SER A 61 -11.67 -4.30 19.52
N GLU A 62 -11.12 -3.29 20.18
CA GLU A 62 -11.88 -2.10 20.58
C GLU A 62 -11.76 -1.00 19.52
N THR A 63 -10.63 -1.00 18.81
CA THR A 63 -10.31 0.01 17.79
C THR A 63 -9.85 -0.62 16.49
N TYR A 64 -10.01 0.14 15.42
CA TYR A 64 -9.61 -0.28 14.08
C TYR A 64 -9.11 0.89 13.25
N ARG A 65 -8.33 0.60 12.23
CA ARG A 65 -8.00 1.57 11.18
C ARG A 65 -7.96 0.89 9.81
N VAL A 66 -8.33 1.63 8.78
CA VAL A 66 -8.12 1.18 7.40
C VAL A 66 -6.68 1.43 6.97
N VAL A 67 -6.09 0.47 6.28
CA VAL A 67 -4.80 0.62 5.61
C VAL A 67 -5.01 0.40 4.12
N ALA A 68 -4.93 1.49 3.35
CA ALA A 68 -5.07 1.47 1.90
C ALA A 68 -3.74 1.11 1.23
N HIS A 69 -3.79 0.19 0.27
CA HIS A 69 -2.71 -0.11 -0.65
C HIS A 69 -2.92 0.73 -1.89
N CYS A 70 -2.00 1.65 -2.15
CA CYS A 70 -2.10 2.64 -3.21
C CYS A 70 -1.22 2.27 -4.40
N ALA A 71 -1.69 2.61 -5.60
CA ALA A 71 -0.91 2.46 -6.83
C ALA A 71 -1.07 3.67 -7.74
N SER A 72 0.01 4.02 -8.45
CA SER A 72 0.00 4.97 -9.57
C SER A 72 1.09 4.59 -10.56
N GLY A 73 0.69 4.16 -11.77
CA GLY A 73 1.62 3.60 -12.75
C GLY A 73 2.37 2.38 -12.19
N SER A 74 3.70 2.48 -12.13
CA SER A 74 4.58 1.43 -11.56
C SER A 74 4.93 1.65 -10.08
N SER A 75 4.37 2.66 -9.43
CA SER A 75 4.65 2.99 -8.03
C SER A 75 3.57 2.42 -7.11
N TYR A 76 4.00 1.84 -5.99
CA TYR A 76 3.14 1.23 -4.98
C TYR A 76 3.54 1.68 -3.58
N TRP A 77 2.55 2.01 -2.74
CA TRP A 77 2.78 2.43 -1.36
C TRP A 77 1.52 2.17 -0.51
N TYR A 78 1.58 2.57 0.76
CA TYR A 78 0.48 2.43 1.70
C TYR A 78 0.13 3.78 2.33
N THR A 79 -1.16 4.02 2.52
CA THR A 79 -1.66 5.10 3.37
C THR A 79 -2.47 4.51 4.50
N VAL A 80 -2.27 5.01 5.72
CA VAL A 80 -2.99 4.57 6.91
C VAL A 80 -4.03 5.60 7.31
N GLY A 81 -5.20 5.12 7.70
CA GLY A 81 -6.21 5.95 8.35
C GLY A 81 -5.97 6.09 9.85
N HIS A 82 -6.85 6.86 10.49
CA HIS A 82 -6.84 7.04 11.94
C HIS A 82 -7.43 5.81 12.65
N TRP A 83 -6.98 5.57 13.89
CA TRP A 83 -7.62 4.63 14.79
C TRP A 83 -8.97 5.17 15.23
N VAL A 84 -10.01 4.36 15.07
CA VAL A 84 -11.38 4.70 15.43
C VAL A 84 -11.95 3.56 16.28
N PRO A 85 -12.65 3.87 17.39
CA PRO A 85 -13.37 2.84 18.13
C PRO A 85 -14.47 2.20 17.27
N ILE A 86 -14.71 0.89 17.45
CA ILE A 86 -15.80 0.20 16.77
C ILE A 86 -17.14 0.91 17.06
N GLY A 87 -17.89 1.23 16.00
CA GLY A 87 -19.18 1.94 16.08
C GLY A 87 -19.12 3.47 16.13
N PHE A 88 -17.93 4.10 16.11
CA PHE A 88 -17.77 5.55 16.29
C PHE A 88 -17.44 6.34 15.01
N GLY A 89 -17.81 5.81 13.85
CA GLY A 89 -17.62 6.47 12.55
C GLY A 89 -16.43 5.93 11.77
N PRO A 90 -16.06 6.55 10.65
CA PRO A 90 -15.17 5.94 9.68
C PRO A 90 -13.67 6.16 9.96
N SER A 91 -12.87 5.14 9.69
CA SER A 91 -11.45 5.29 9.39
C SER A 91 -11.27 5.51 7.89
N THR A 92 -10.54 6.56 7.51
CA THR A 92 -10.34 6.97 6.11
C THR A 92 -8.87 6.95 5.72
N ALA A 93 -8.57 6.47 4.52
CA ALA A 93 -7.23 6.53 3.94
C ALA A 93 -7.31 6.97 2.48
N GLU A 94 -6.41 7.85 2.07
CA GLU A 94 -6.41 8.46 0.74
C GLU A 94 -5.12 8.16 -0.01
N CYS A 95 -5.27 7.74 -1.26
CA CYS A 95 -4.20 7.55 -2.21
C CYS A 95 -4.11 8.81 -3.08
N HIS A 96 -3.14 9.68 -2.77
CA HIS A 96 -2.86 10.88 -3.53
C HIS A 96 -1.84 10.60 -4.62
N GLY A 97 -2.19 10.91 -5.86
CA GLY A 97 -1.28 10.88 -7.00
C GLY A 97 -0.47 12.16 -7.15
N ALA A 98 0.38 12.18 -8.17
CA ALA A 98 1.10 13.38 -8.58
C ALA A 98 0.24 14.25 -9.52
N LEU A 99 0.70 15.47 -9.80
CA LEU A 99 -0.02 16.49 -10.59
C LEU A 99 -0.53 16.02 -11.97
N LEU A 100 0.10 14.99 -12.56
CA LEU A 100 -0.23 14.42 -13.87
C LEU A 100 -0.51 12.91 -13.84
N SER A 101 -0.58 12.32 -12.64
CA SER A 101 -0.74 10.87 -12.49
C SER A 101 -1.65 10.58 -11.30
N SER A 102 -2.88 10.14 -11.58
CA SER A 102 -3.81 9.75 -10.53
C SER A 102 -3.34 8.51 -9.79
N ALA A 103 -3.53 8.48 -8.48
CA ALA A 103 -3.42 7.26 -7.70
C ALA A 103 -4.80 6.62 -7.51
N TYR A 104 -4.83 5.32 -7.25
CA TYR A 104 -6.06 4.58 -6.96
C TYR A 104 -5.87 3.61 -5.80
N VAL A 105 -6.98 3.20 -5.19
CA VAL A 105 -6.98 2.20 -4.11
C VAL A 105 -6.89 0.80 -4.72
N ALA A 106 -5.68 0.29 -4.88
CA ALA A 106 -5.40 -1.04 -5.44
C ALA A 106 -5.85 -2.17 -4.49
N GLY A 107 -5.87 -1.92 -3.20
CA GLY A 107 -6.31 -2.85 -2.18
C GLY A 107 -6.44 -2.18 -0.82
N TYR A 108 -6.90 -2.92 0.19
CA TYR A 108 -6.95 -2.43 1.57
C TYR A 108 -6.98 -3.61 2.54
N HIS A 109 -6.68 -3.31 3.80
CA HIS A 109 -6.99 -4.17 4.93
C HIS A 109 -7.38 -3.32 6.15
N VAL A 110 -7.86 -3.98 7.20
CA VAL A 110 -8.18 -3.36 8.48
C VAL A 110 -7.17 -3.86 9.50
N ASP A 111 -6.46 -2.93 10.13
CA ASP A 111 -5.70 -3.21 11.34
C ASP A 111 -6.64 -3.10 12.55
N GLU A 112 -6.42 -3.95 13.53
CA GLU A 112 -7.24 -4.05 14.74
C GLU A 112 -6.33 -3.96 15.96
N PHE A 113 -6.75 -3.19 16.97
CA PHE A 113 -6.06 -3.06 18.26
C PHE A 113 -7.06 -3.12 19.41
#